data_AF-A0A1J5Q712-F1
#
_entry.id   AF-A0A1J5Q712-F1
#
_cell.length_a   1.000
_cell.length_b   1.000
_cell.length_c   1.000
_cell.angle_alpha   90.00
_cell.angle_beta   90.00
_cell.angle_gamma   90.00
#
_symmetry.space_group_name_H-M   'P 1'
#
loop_
_entity.id
_entity.type
_entity.pdbx_description
1 polymer ?
#
loop_
_entity_poly.entity_id
_entity_poly.type
_entity_poly.pdbx_seq_one_letter_code
_entity_poly.pdbx_strand_id
1 'polypeptide(L)'
;METSWINAHPDTVQKLANAFVRTLHFIATHSADEIANHVPADYYAGNRALYVEALAHGKAMFTPDGRMPKGGPETVLAVLARFMDGVSAGSVDLSRTYTNTFVDRAKAG
;
A
#
# COMPACT_ATOMS: atom_id res chain seq x y z
N MET A 1 -7.91 -9.45 1.56
CA MET A 1 -9.36 -9.68 1.77
C MET A 1 -9.84 -10.52 0.60
N GLU A 2 -10.65 -11.55 0.85
CA GLU A 2 -11.22 -12.38 -0.24
C GLU A 2 -12.17 -11.56 -1.14
N THR A 3 -12.16 -11.85 -2.44
CA THR A 3 -12.99 -11.14 -3.43
C THR A 3 -14.49 -11.23 -3.09
N SER A 4 -14.94 -12.38 -2.60
CA SER A 4 -16.33 -12.58 -2.17
C SER A 4 -16.73 -11.63 -1.04
N TRP A 5 -15.83 -11.39 -0.08
CA TRP A 5 -16.07 -10.48 1.03
C TRP A 5 -16.11 -9.03 0.57
N ILE A 6 -15.19 -8.65 -0.33
CA ILE A 6 -15.15 -7.31 -0.92
C ILE A 6 -16.46 -6.99 -1.63
N ASN A 7 -16.96 -7.93 -2.43
CA ASN A 7 -18.21 -7.78 -3.18
C ASN A 7 -19.44 -7.71 -2.27
N ALA A 8 -19.42 -8.43 -1.14
CA ALA A 8 -20.50 -8.41 -0.16
C ALA A 8 -20.48 -7.17 0.77
N HIS A 9 -19.33 -6.52 0.94
CA HIS A 9 -19.15 -5.39 1.86
C HIS A 9 -18.49 -4.16 1.21
N PRO A 10 -18.96 -3.69 0.06
CA PRO A 10 -18.30 -2.62 -0.69
C PRO A 10 -18.19 -1.32 0.12
N ASP A 11 -19.18 -0.99 0.95
CA ASP A 11 -19.17 0.22 1.78
C ASP A 11 -18.10 0.16 2.87
N THR A 12 -17.91 -1.00 3.50
CA THR A 12 -16.87 -1.20 4.51
C THR A 12 -15.48 -1.13 3.86
N VAL A 13 -15.30 -1.77 2.70
CA VAL A 13 -14.06 -1.69 1.93
C VAL A 13 -13.77 -0.26 1.53
N GLN A 14 -14.77 0.50 1.07
CA GLN A 14 -14.60 1.90 0.68
C GLN A 14 -14.15 2.76 1.87
N LYS A 15 -14.76 2.58 3.06
CA LYS A 15 -14.35 3.30 4.27
C LYS A 15 -12.91 2.98 4.65
N LEU A 16 -12.50 1.73 4.53
CA LEU A 16 -11.13 1.30 4.79
C LEU A 16 -10.14 1.90 3.76
N ALA A 17 -10.48 1.87 2.47
CA ALA A 17 -9.69 2.50 1.43
C ALA A 17 -9.54 4.02 1.66
N ASN A 18 -10.61 4.70 2.04
CA ASN A 18 -10.56 6.13 2.39
C ASN A 18 -9.60 6.40 3.56
N ALA A 19 -9.63 5.55 4.60
CA ALA A 19 -8.71 5.68 5.73
C ALA A 19 -7.25 5.50 5.28
N PHE A 20 -6.96 4.47 4.48
CA PHE A 20 -5.61 4.23 3.98
C PHE A 20 -5.10 5.35 3.06
N VAL A 21 -5.91 5.85 2.12
CA VAL A 21 -5.50 6.95 1.24
C VAL A 21 -5.20 8.22 2.04
N ARG A 22 -6.00 8.53 3.08
CA ARG A 22 -5.71 9.65 3.98
C ARG A 22 -4.41 9.45 4.75
N THR A 23 -4.13 8.23 5.22
CA THR A 23 -2.86 7.92 5.91
C THR A 23 -1.65 8.01 4.98
N LEU A 24 -1.77 7.50 3.75
CA LEU A 24 -0.71 7.61 2.74
C LEU A 24 -0.42 9.07 2.38
N HIS A 25 -1.47 9.88 2.24
CA HIS A 25 -1.33 11.31 2.03
C HIS A 25 -0.64 12.00 3.23
N PHE A 26 -1.01 11.64 4.46
CA PHE A 26 -0.36 12.14 5.67
C PHE A 26 1.14 11.79 5.70
N ILE A 27 1.50 10.53 5.40
CA ILE A 27 2.91 10.09 5.31
C ILE A 27 3.70 10.89 4.26
N ALA A 28 3.08 11.16 3.11
CA ALA A 28 3.71 11.91 2.03
C ALA A 28 3.98 13.38 2.44
N THR A 29 3.04 14.00 3.14
CA THR A 29 3.04 15.45 3.44
C THR A 29 3.71 15.83 4.76
N HIS A 30 3.84 14.91 5.71
CA HIS A 30 4.40 15.19 7.04
C HIS A 30 5.85 14.71 7.16
N SER A 31 6.59 15.30 8.10
CA SER A 31 7.94 14.88 8.44
C SER A 31 7.97 13.51 9.12
N ALA A 32 9.12 12.85 9.10
CA ALA A 32 9.29 11.56 9.79
C ALA A 32 9.09 11.69 11.31
N ASP A 33 9.41 12.85 11.90
CA ASP A 33 9.18 13.09 13.33
C ASP A 33 7.68 13.19 13.65
N GLU A 34 6.92 13.96 12.87
CA GLU A 34 5.46 14.07 13.02
C GLU A 34 4.77 12.72 12.87
N ILE A 35 5.22 11.90 11.90
CA ILE A 35 4.69 10.54 11.73
C ILE A 35 5.05 9.67 12.93
N ALA A 36 6.31 9.71 13.39
CA ALA A 36 6.75 8.93 14.54
C ALA A 36 5.94 9.26 15.81
N ASN A 37 5.48 10.49 15.98
CA ASN A 37 4.62 10.89 17.13
C ASN A 37 3.27 10.16 17.17
N HIS A 38 2.80 9.60 16.05
CA HIS A 38 1.58 8.79 15.98
C HIS A 38 1.85 7.29 16.12
N VAL A 39 3.11 6.88 16.26
CA VAL A 39 3.51 5.47 16.38
C VAL A 39 3.76 5.13 17.85
N PRO A 40 3.25 4.00 18.37
CA PRO A 40 3.53 3.58 19.75
C PRO A 40 5.03 3.39 20.01
N ALA A 41 5.48 3.76 21.21
CA ALA A 41 6.92 3.75 21.57
C ALA A 41 7.59 2.37 21.42
N ASP A 42 6.83 1.28 21.58
CA ASP A 42 7.33 -0.09 21.42
C ASP A 42 7.89 -0.37 20.03
N TYR A 43 7.43 0.34 18.99
CA TYR A 43 7.94 0.22 17.62
C TYR A 43 9.32 0.84 17.43
N TYR A 44 9.77 1.70 18.33
CA TYR A 44 11.08 2.34 18.23
C TYR A 44 12.23 1.40 18.61
N ALA A 45 11.94 0.21 19.15
CA ALA A 45 12.93 -0.74 19.66
C ALA A 45 13.94 -0.10 20.63
N GLY A 46 13.48 0.86 21.44
CA GLY A 46 14.31 1.60 22.40
C GLY A 46 15.11 2.77 21.82
N ASN A 47 15.05 3.03 20.51
CA ASN A 47 15.77 4.13 19.87
C ASN A 47 14.90 4.90 18.87
N ARG A 48 14.21 5.94 19.37
CA ARG A 48 13.34 6.80 18.55
C ARG A 48 14.12 7.55 17.46
N ALA A 49 15.35 8.00 17.75
CA ALA A 49 16.14 8.75 16.77
C ALA A 49 16.46 7.89 15.54
N LEU A 50 16.90 6.65 15.76
CA LEU A 50 17.13 5.68 14.67
C LEU A 50 15.84 5.35 13.92
N TYR A 51 14.71 5.22 14.63
CA TYR A 51 13.41 4.98 13.99
C TYR A 51 13.01 6.13 13.06
N VAL A 52 13.15 7.38 13.51
CA VAL A 52 12.84 8.58 12.71
C VAL A 52 13.74 8.67 11.48
N GLU A 53 15.04 8.39 11.63
CA GLU A 53 15.99 8.36 10.52
C GLU A 53 15.60 7.30 9.47
N ALA A 54 15.36 6.07 9.92
CA ALA A 54 14.93 4.98 9.03
C ALA A 54 13.61 5.30 8.33
N LEU A 55 12.66 5.91 9.04
CA LEU A 55 11.38 6.35 8.47
C LEU A 55 11.57 7.46 7.43
N ALA A 56 12.46 8.42 7.67
CA ALA A 56 12.75 9.48 6.71
C ALA A 56 13.30 8.92 5.39
N HIS A 57 14.18 7.92 5.45
CA HIS A 57 14.68 7.23 4.26
C HIS A 57 13.62 6.33 3.61
N GLY A 58 12.77 5.70 4.42
CA GLY A 58 11.81 4.71 3.95
C GLY A 58 10.50 5.26 3.41
N LYS A 59 10.06 6.45 3.85
CA LYS A 59 8.71 6.93 3.56
C LYS A 59 8.42 7.12 2.06
N ALA A 60 9.45 7.35 1.25
CA ALA A 60 9.32 7.48 -0.20
C ALA A 60 8.90 6.18 -0.93
N MET A 61 8.96 5.03 -0.24
CA MET A 61 8.48 3.75 -0.79
C MET A 61 6.95 3.66 -0.84
N PHE A 62 6.23 4.45 -0.03
CA PHE A 62 4.77 4.47 -0.03
C PHE A 62 4.26 5.32 -1.19
N THR A 63 3.23 4.83 -1.90
CA THR A 63 2.52 5.67 -2.86
C THR A 63 1.72 6.74 -2.11
N PRO A 64 1.62 7.98 -2.64
CA PRO A 64 0.91 9.05 -1.95
C PRO A 64 -0.62 8.89 -2.00
N ASP A 65 -1.13 8.05 -2.89
CA ASP A 65 -2.55 7.93 -3.23
C ASP A 65 -3.10 6.49 -3.19
N GLY A 66 -2.25 5.51 -2.86
CA GLY A 66 -2.64 4.09 -2.79
C GLY A 66 -2.92 3.43 -4.13
N ARG A 67 -2.72 4.11 -5.26
CA ARG A 67 -2.94 3.52 -6.59
C ARG A 67 -1.90 2.44 -6.88
N MET A 68 -2.35 1.36 -7.52
CA MET A 68 -1.43 0.41 -8.12
C MET A 68 -0.65 1.10 -9.26
N PRO A 69 0.70 1.14 -9.21
CA PRO A 69 1.51 1.77 -10.24
C PRO A 69 1.33 1.09 -11.60
N LYS A 70 1.28 1.89 -12.66
CA LYS A 70 1.27 1.39 -14.04
C LYS A 70 2.53 0.57 -14.30
N GLY A 71 2.41 -0.64 -14.83
CA GLY A 71 3.53 -1.53 -15.07
C GLY A 71 4.00 -2.31 -13.84
N GLY A 72 3.50 -1.99 -12.64
CA GLY A 72 3.83 -2.68 -11.41
C GLY A 72 3.44 -4.15 -11.44
N PRO A 73 2.14 -4.48 -11.64
CA PRO A 73 1.67 -5.87 -11.74
C PRO A 73 2.39 -6.67 -12.82
N GLU A 74 2.64 -6.07 -13.98
CA GLU A 74 3.33 -6.70 -15.11
C GLU A 74 4.79 -7.02 -14.77
N THR A 75 5.48 -6.08 -14.11
CA THR A 75 6.87 -6.27 -13.67
C THR A 75 6.97 -7.40 -12.65
N VAL A 76 6.05 -7.42 -11.67
CA VAL A 76 6.01 -8.50 -10.65
C VAL A 76 5.77 -9.84 -11.34
N LEU A 77 4.80 -9.95 -12.25
CA LEU A 77 4.53 -11.19 -12.98
C LEU A 77 5.76 -11.64 -13.78
N ALA A 78 6.44 -10.73 -14.47
CA ALA A 78 7.64 -11.06 -15.25
C ALA A 78 8.79 -11.59 -14.37
N VAL A 79 8.95 -11.06 -13.15
CA VAL A 79 9.91 -11.58 -12.17
C VAL A 79 9.49 -12.96 -11.69
N LEU A 80 8.24 -13.11 -11.22
CA LEU A 80 7.76 -14.39 -10.70
C LEU A 80 7.84 -15.51 -11.74
N ALA A 81 7.51 -15.22 -13.00
CA ALA A 81 7.57 -16.20 -14.09
C ALA A 81 8.99 -16.69 -14.42
N ARG A 82 10.03 -16.00 -13.95
CA ARG A 82 11.44 -16.43 -14.11
C ARG A 82 11.91 -17.36 -13.01
N PHE A 83 11.28 -17.32 -11.83
CA PHE A 83 11.80 -17.99 -10.63
C PHE A 83 10.83 -19.02 -10.03
N MET A 84 9.54 -18.94 -10.34
CA MET A 84 8.53 -19.85 -9.80
C MET A 84 8.06 -20.85 -10.84
N ASP A 85 8.38 -22.12 -10.61
CA ASP A 85 7.83 -23.22 -11.38
C ASP A 85 6.30 -23.24 -11.25
N GLY A 86 5.61 -23.30 -12.39
CA GLY A 86 4.14 -23.29 -12.45
C GLY A 86 3.50 -21.91 -12.59
N VAL A 87 4.25 -20.81 -12.49
CA VAL A 87 3.76 -19.46 -12.84
C VAL A 87 4.31 -19.09 -14.21
N SER A 88 3.46 -19.10 -15.25
CA SER A 88 3.84 -18.56 -16.56
C SER A 88 3.11 -17.24 -16.82
N ALA A 89 3.75 -16.32 -17.55
CA ALA A 89 3.17 -15.01 -17.85
C ALA A 89 1.80 -15.08 -18.56
N GLY A 90 1.49 -16.18 -19.25
CA GLY A 90 0.19 -16.41 -19.89
C GLY A 90 -0.90 -17.00 -18.98
N SER A 91 -0.55 -17.43 -17.76
CA SER A 91 -1.47 -18.13 -16.85
C SER A 91 -2.18 -17.23 -15.84
N VAL A 92 -1.76 -15.97 -15.72
CA VAL A 92 -2.27 -15.03 -14.71
C VAL A 92 -3.00 -13.87 -15.36
N ASP A 93 -4.28 -13.73 -15.06
CA ASP A 93 -5.06 -12.54 -15.41
C ASP A 93 -4.84 -11.44 -14.36
N LEU A 94 -3.95 -10.49 -14.65
CA LEU A 94 -3.62 -9.37 -13.76
C LEU A 94 -4.81 -8.45 -13.47
N SER A 95 -5.83 -8.42 -14.32
CA SER A 95 -7.02 -7.59 -14.06
C SER A 95 -7.84 -8.10 -12.87
N ARG A 96 -7.59 -9.34 -12.44
CA ARG A 96 -8.27 -9.98 -11.31
C ARG A 96 -7.45 -9.99 -10.02
N THR A 97 -6.21 -9.49 -10.05
CA THR A 97 -5.30 -9.52 -8.89
C THR A 97 -5.31 -8.23 -8.09
N TYR A 98 -5.82 -7.14 -8.65
CA TYR A 98 -5.99 -5.86 -7.98
C TYR A 98 -7.16 -5.06 -8.57
N THR A 99 -7.58 -4.02 -7.86
CA THR A 99 -8.48 -3.00 -8.40
C THR A 99 -8.13 -1.64 -7.81
N ASN A 100 -8.23 -0.59 -8.64
CA ASN A 100 -8.12 0.80 -8.18
C ASN A 100 -9.49 1.42 -7.85
N THR A 101 -10.61 0.70 -8.03
CA THR A 101 -11.97 1.27 -7.89
C THR A 101 -12.22 2.01 -6.58
N PHE A 102 -11.70 1.48 -5.46
CA PHE A 102 -11.91 2.11 -4.15
C PHE A 102 -11.00 3.31 -3.91
N VAL A 103 -9.75 3.26 -4.37
CA VAL A 103 -8.81 4.39 -4.24
C VAL A 103 -9.16 5.53 -5.20
N ASP A 104 -9.72 5.22 -6.37
CA ASP A 104 -10.25 6.22 -7.33
C ASP A 104 -11.38 7.06 -6.73
N ARG A 105 -12.15 6.48 -5.78
CA ARG A 105 -13.26 7.13 -5.08
C ARG A 105 -12.84 7.75 -3.75
N ALA A 106 -11.65 7.41 -3.26
CA ALA A 106 -11.11 7.98 -2.04
C ALA A 106 -10.60 9.38 -2.33
N LYS A 107 -10.98 10.34 -1.48
CA LYS A 107 -10.40 11.68 -1.53
C LYS A 107 -9.13 11.68 -0.67
N ALA A 108 -8.01 12.13 -1.24
CA ALA A 108 -6.91 12.63 -0.42
C ALA A 108 -7.46 13.82 0.38
N GLY A 109 -7.33 13.75 1.70
CA GLY A 109 -7.88 14.75 2.62
C GLY A 109 -7.14 16.07 2.57
#